data_AF-A0A7U9R7P5-F1
#
_entry.id   AF-A0A7U9R7P5-F1
#
_cell.length_a   1.000
_cell.length_b   1.000
_cell.length_c   1.000
_cell.angle_alpha   90.00
_cell.angle_beta   90.00
_cell.angle_gamma   90.00
#
_symmetry.space_group_name_H-M   'P 1'
#
loop_
_entity.id
_entity.type
_entity.pdbx_description
1 polymer ?
#
loop_
_entity_poly.entity_id
_entity_poly.type
_entity_poly.pdbx_seq_one_letter_code
_entity_poly.pdbx_strand_id
1 'polypeptide(L)'
;MLFRKLTVVEGSYSRHPILAAEYDLTIFLTCSWEEQKRRLQIREGNHFSAFEDVWIPMEENYLQHYSIETGSHLIVDTCYGSNAYGGCIFECSSRDHSPDGVYPCAHGGFE
;
A
#
# COMPACT_ATOMS: atom_id res chain seq x y z
N MET A 1 27.78 -1.90 -18.77
CA MET A 1 26.86 -2.64 -17.88
C MET A 1 25.50 -2.63 -18.53
N LEU A 2 24.88 -3.79 -18.71
CA LEU A 2 23.53 -3.89 -19.26
C LEU A 2 22.55 -3.81 -18.09
N PHE A 3 21.74 -2.75 -18.01
CA PHE A 3 20.68 -2.67 -16.99
C PHE A 3 19.55 -3.63 -17.38
N ARG A 4 19.03 -4.40 -16.42
CA ARG A 4 17.82 -5.19 -16.60
C ARG A 4 16.61 -4.29 -16.41
N LYS A 5 15.55 -4.53 -17.20
CA LYS A 5 14.25 -3.89 -16.99
C LYS A 5 13.67 -4.42 -15.68
N LEU A 6 13.14 -3.51 -14.87
CA LEU A 6 12.43 -3.79 -13.62
C LEU A 6 11.03 -3.20 -13.77
N THR A 7 10.02 -4.04 -13.54
CA THR A 7 8.62 -3.61 -13.44
C THR A 7 8.22 -3.68 -11.97
N VAL A 8 7.62 -2.61 -11.46
CA VAL A 8 7.10 -2.56 -10.09
C VAL A 8 5.59 -2.46 -10.17
N VAL A 9 4.89 -3.37 -9.49
CA VAL A 9 3.45 -3.31 -9.29
C VAL A 9 3.21 -2.95 -7.85
N GLU A 10 2.36 -1.95 -7.62
CA GLU A 10 2.13 -1.40 -6.29
C GLU A 10 0.64 -1.20 -5.97
N GLY A 11 0.38 -0.91 -4.71
CA GLY A 11 -0.95 -0.75 -4.14
C GLY A 11 -1.29 -1.84 -3.12
N SER A 12 -2.26 -1.56 -2.25
CA SER A 12 -2.63 -2.41 -1.12
C SER A 12 -3.04 -3.83 -1.52
N TYR A 13 -3.63 -3.99 -2.71
CA TYR A 13 -4.13 -5.26 -3.24
C TYR A 13 -3.26 -5.85 -4.36
N SER A 14 -2.05 -5.30 -4.59
CA SER A 14 -1.13 -5.75 -5.65
C SER A 14 -0.74 -7.23 -5.50
N ARG A 15 -0.74 -7.77 -4.29
CA ARG A 15 -0.41 -9.17 -4.00
C ARG A 15 -1.63 -10.11 -3.99
N HIS A 16 -2.67 -9.80 -4.78
CA HIS A 16 -3.83 -10.69 -4.92
C HIS A 16 -3.37 -12.07 -5.42
N PRO A 17 -3.90 -13.20 -4.91
CA PRO A 17 -3.41 -14.54 -5.26
C PRO A 17 -3.38 -14.86 -6.75
N ILE A 18 -4.28 -14.25 -7.53
CA ILE A 18 -4.31 -14.40 -9.00
C ILE A 18 -3.02 -13.94 -9.68
N LEU A 19 -2.29 -12.99 -9.07
CA LEU A 19 -1.04 -12.43 -9.60
C LEU A 19 0.20 -13.08 -8.98
N ALA A 20 0.03 -14.02 -8.05
CA ALA A 20 1.14 -14.55 -7.25
C ALA A 20 2.26 -15.19 -8.10
N ALA A 21 1.91 -15.80 -9.22
CA ALA A 21 2.86 -16.45 -10.13
C ALA A 21 3.61 -15.47 -11.05
N GLU A 22 3.17 -14.21 -11.13
CA GLU A 22 3.75 -13.19 -12.02
C GLU A 22 4.92 -12.43 -11.36
N TYR A 23 5.12 -12.63 -10.06
CA TYR A 23 6.12 -11.87 -9.29
C TYR A 23 7.37 -12.69 -9.02
N ASP A 24 8.52 -12.16 -9.44
CA ASP A 24 9.84 -12.66 -9.04
C ASP A 24 10.17 -12.32 -7.57
N LEU A 25 9.68 -11.18 -7.08
CA LEU A 25 9.92 -10.67 -5.73
C LEU A 25 8.69 -9.89 -5.23
N THR A 26 8.43 -9.94 -3.94
CA THR A 26 7.34 -9.21 -3.30
C THR A 26 7.84 -8.52 -2.04
N ILE A 27 7.46 -7.26 -1.86
CA ILE A 27 7.86 -6.46 -0.70
C ILE A 27 6.60 -6.03 0.04
N PHE A 28 6.55 -6.31 1.34
CA PHE A 28 5.54 -5.77 2.24
C PHE A 28 6.11 -4.55 2.95
N LEU A 29 5.52 -3.38 2.71
CA LEU A 29 5.85 -2.17 3.43
C LEU A 29 4.99 -2.09 4.69
N THR A 30 5.60 -1.67 5.79
CA THR A 30 4.92 -1.59 7.08
C THR A 30 5.31 -0.33 7.87
N CYS A 31 4.46 0.07 8.83
CA CYS A 31 4.74 1.13 9.79
C CYS A 31 3.78 1.02 10.98
N SER A 32 4.15 1.59 12.12
CA SER A 32 3.30 1.68 13.30
C SER A 32 1.98 2.40 12.98
N TRP A 33 0.94 1.98 13.71
CA TRP A 33 -0.38 2.60 13.67
C TRP A 33 -0.33 4.12 13.84
N GLU A 34 0.43 4.60 14.83
CA GLU A 34 0.57 6.04 15.11
C GLU A 34 1.18 6.80 13.94
N GLU A 35 2.17 6.21 13.26
CA GLU A 35 2.82 6.82 12.11
C GLU A 35 1.92 6.77 10.87
N GLN A 36 1.19 5.67 10.64
CA GLN A 36 0.19 5.58 9.58
C GLN A 36 -0.90 6.64 9.78
N LYS A 37 -1.48 6.70 10.97
CA LYS A 37 -2.51 7.67 11.35
C LYS A 37 -2.02 9.10 11.15
N ARG A 38 -0.83 9.43 11.67
CA ARG A 38 -0.22 10.76 11.50
C ARG A 38 -0.04 11.12 10.01
N ARG A 39 0.49 10.21 9.20
CA ARG A 39 0.71 10.43 7.76
C ARG A 39 -0.63 10.57 7.00
N LEU A 40 -1.62 9.75 7.32
CA LEU A 40 -2.96 9.81 6.72
C LEU A 40 -3.69 11.09 7.08
N GLN A 41 -3.64 11.52 8.34
CA GLN A 41 -4.26 12.78 8.77
C GLN A 41 -3.66 13.99 8.05
N ILE A 42 -2.34 14.01 7.85
CA ILE A 42 -1.67 15.08 7.08
C ILE A 42 -2.10 15.07 5.62
N ARG A 43 -2.24 13.89 5.01
CA ARG A 43 -2.57 13.74 3.58
C ARG A 43 -4.04 14.01 3.28
N GLU A 44 -4.94 13.48 4.09
CA GLU A 44 -6.38 13.44 3.82
C GLU A 44 -7.16 14.54 4.55
N GLY A 45 -6.59 15.13 5.61
CA GLY A 45 -7.24 16.16 6.42
C GLY A 45 -8.63 15.73 6.90
N ASN A 46 -9.66 16.46 6.47
CA ASN A 46 -11.05 16.21 6.86
C ASN A 46 -11.63 14.87 6.36
N HIS A 47 -10.97 14.22 5.40
CA HIS A 47 -11.41 12.93 4.86
C HIS A 47 -10.84 11.72 5.62
N PHE A 48 -10.02 11.95 6.66
CA PHE A 48 -9.37 10.89 7.42
C PHE A 48 -10.36 9.86 8.01
N SER A 49 -11.56 10.27 8.43
CA SER A 49 -12.54 9.36 9.03
C SER A 49 -12.95 8.23 8.08
N ALA A 50 -13.02 8.48 6.77
CA ALA A 50 -13.31 7.41 5.81
C ALA A 50 -12.21 6.35 5.78
N PHE A 51 -10.95 6.72 6.04
CA PHE A 51 -9.85 5.77 6.14
C PHE A 51 -9.92 4.97 7.44
N GLU A 52 -10.14 5.64 8.56
CA GLU A 52 -10.23 5.00 9.88
C GLU A 52 -11.42 4.03 9.97
N ASP A 53 -12.58 4.41 9.45
CA ASP A 53 -13.82 3.65 9.60
C ASP A 53 -14.01 2.56 8.53
N VAL A 54 -13.41 2.72 7.35
CA VAL A 54 -13.69 1.84 6.19
C VAL A 54 -12.42 1.26 5.59
N TRP A 55 -11.52 2.11 5.08
CA TRP A 55 -10.41 1.62 4.25
C TRP A 55 -9.38 0.80 5.03
N ILE A 56 -8.99 1.25 6.22
CA ILE A 56 -8.03 0.55 7.08
C ILE A 56 -8.59 -0.82 7.51
N PRO A 57 -9.81 -0.93 8.08
CA PRO A 57 -10.37 -2.24 8.42
C PRO A 57 -10.44 -3.21 7.24
N MET A 58 -10.82 -2.72 6.05
CA MET A 58 -10.87 -3.54 4.85
C MET A 58 -9.48 -4.03 4.44
N GLU A 59 -8.49 -3.14 4.47
CA GLU A 59 -7.10 -3.48 4.13
C GLU A 59 -6.52 -4.48 5.13
N GLU A 60 -6.66 -4.26 6.43
CA GLU A 60 -6.18 -5.18 7.47
C GLU A 60 -6.80 -6.57 7.33
N ASN A 61 -8.10 -6.65 7.04
CA ASN A 61 -8.79 -7.91 6.80
C ASN A 61 -8.20 -8.63 5.57
N TYR A 62 -7.96 -7.92 4.47
CA TYR A 62 -7.31 -8.49 3.28
C TYR A 62 -5.89 -9.02 3.58
N LEU A 63 -5.08 -8.22 4.28
CA LEU A 63 -3.71 -8.57 4.63
C LEU A 63 -3.66 -9.84 5.50
N GLN A 64 -4.56 -9.94 6.49
CA GLN A 64 -4.69 -11.10 7.35
C GLN A 64 -5.20 -12.33 6.58
N HIS A 65 -6.27 -12.17 5.80
CA HIS A 65 -6.91 -13.27 5.06
C HIS A 65 -5.93 -13.98 4.14
N TYR A 66 -5.05 -13.24 3.45
CA TYR A 66 -4.07 -13.80 2.52
C TYR A 66 -2.66 -13.93 3.11
N SER A 67 -2.47 -13.67 4.40
CA SER A 67 -1.15 -13.74 5.06
C SER A 67 -0.07 -12.97 4.31
N ILE A 68 -0.41 -11.76 3.86
CA ILE A 68 0.39 -10.97 2.90
C ILE A 68 1.76 -10.61 3.49
N GLU A 69 1.81 -10.22 4.77
CA GLU A 69 3.03 -9.89 5.49
C GLU A 69 3.98 -11.10 5.58
N THR A 70 3.52 -12.20 6.18
CA THR A 70 4.34 -13.40 6.41
C THR A 70 4.69 -14.14 5.12
N GLY A 71 3.86 -13.99 4.08
CA GLY A 71 4.12 -14.56 2.76
C GLY A 71 5.10 -13.73 1.91
N SER A 72 5.47 -12.51 2.33
CA SER A 72 6.33 -11.64 1.54
C SER A 72 7.81 -11.97 1.67
N HIS A 73 8.51 -11.92 0.54
CA HIS A 73 9.97 -12.15 0.49
C HIS A 73 10.75 -11.15 1.35
N LEU A 74 10.28 -9.91 1.45
CA LEU A 74 10.88 -8.87 2.26
C LEU A 74 9.79 -8.08 2.99
N ILE A 75 10.05 -7.74 4.24
CA ILE A 75 9.25 -6.81 5.05
C ILE A 75 10.13 -5.60 5.34
N VAL A 76 9.61 -4.40 5.05
CA VAL A 76 10.33 -3.14 5.27
C VAL A 76 9.52 -2.24 6.18
N ASP A 77 10.02 -2.03 7.38
CA ASP A 77 9.46 -1.05 8.32
C ASP A 77 9.94 0.37 7.93
N THR A 78 8.99 1.27 7.76
CA THR A 78 9.22 2.67 7.38
C THR A 78 9.06 3.64 8.55
N CYS A 79 8.94 3.15 9.78
CA CYS A 79 8.99 3.97 10.99
C CYS A 79 10.41 4.46 11.28
N TYR A 80 10.50 5.72 11.72
CA TYR A 80 11.73 6.25 12.30
C TYR A 80 11.78 5.90 13.79
N GLY A 81 12.74 5.05 14.19
CA GLY A 81 13.23 5.02 15.58
C GLY A 81 12.52 4.12 16.62
N SER A 82 11.65 3.18 16.26
CA SER A 82 11.21 2.09 17.18
C SER A 82 10.55 0.94 16.42
N ASN A 83 10.70 -0.30 16.91
CA ASN A 83 10.15 -1.53 16.32
C ASN A 83 8.63 -1.44 16.15
N ALA A 84 8.13 -1.44 14.89
CA ALA A 84 6.70 -1.46 14.62
C ALA A 84 6.11 -2.89 14.71
N TYR A 85 4.97 -3.01 15.40
CA TYR A 85 3.97 -4.05 15.16
C TYR A 85 2.71 -3.31 14.67
N GLY A 86 2.33 -3.53 13.42
CA GLY A 86 1.22 -2.86 12.76
C GLY A 86 1.52 -2.78 11.26
N GLY A 87 0.69 -3.40 10.44
CA GLY A 87 0.87 -3.51 8.99
C GLY A 87 0.23 -2.34 8.27
N CYS A 88 1.00 -1.58 7.47
CA CYS A 88 0.46 -0.57 6.55
C CYS A 88 1.34 -0.41 5.31
N ILE A 89 0.75 -0.58 4.13
CA ILE A 89 1.43 -0.32 2.86
C ILE A 89 1.12 1.11 2.41
N PHE A 90 2.15 1.89 2.10
CA PHE A 90 2.02 3.15 1.34
C PHE A 90 2.16 2.86 -0.16
N GLU A 91 1.26 3.44 -0.96
CA GLU A 91 1.45 3.68 -2.41
C GLU A 91 2.72 4.51 -2.65
N CYS A 92 3.51 4.09 -3.63
CA CYS A 92 4.69 4.75 -4.18
C CYS A 92 4.41 5.17 -5.64
N SER A 93 3.60 6.22 -5.81
CA SER A 93 3.31 6.82 -7.13
C SER A 93 4.59 7.06 -7.95
N SER A 94 4.77 6.31 -9.03
CA SER A 94 5.64 6.72 -10.13
C SER A 94 4.90 7.79 -10.93
N ARG A 95 5.42 9.02 -10.90
CA ARG A 95 5.00 10.08 -11.84
C ARG A 95 5.31 9.61 -13.25
N ASP A 96 4.28 9.22 -13.98
CA ASP A 96 4.28 9.40 -15.43
C ASP A 96 3.57 10.71 -15.75
N HIS A 97 4.30 11.56 -16.46
CA HIS A 97 3.88 12.87 -16.91
C HIS A 97 2.81 12.69 -17.99
N SER A 98 1.53 12.59 -17.60
CA SER A 98 0.42 12.85 -18.51
C SER A 98 0.27 14.37 -18.65
N PRO A 99 0.21 14.94 -19.87
CA PRO A 99 0.03 16.38 -20.07
C PRO A 99 -1.31 16.91 -19.52
N ASP A 100 -2.26 16.03 -19.22
CA ASP A 100 -3.66 16.40 -18.99
C ASP A 100 -4.14 16.22 -17.53
N GLY A 101 -3.23 16.12 -16.57
CA GLY A 101 -3.41 16.64 -15.20
C GLY A 101 -4.71 16.32 -14.42
N VAL A 102 -5.40 15.20 -14.64
CA VAL A 102 -6.56 14.80 -13.83
C VAL A 102 -6.56 13.28 -13.62
N TYR A 103 -6.23 12.84 -12.40
CA TYR A 103 -6.63 11.52 -11.91
C TYR A 103 -8.01 11.67 -11.25
N PRO A 104 -9.09 11.07 -11.79
CA PRO A 104 -10.34 11.02 -11.06
C PRO A 104 -10.14 10.09 -9.86
N CYS A 105 -10.29 10.64 -8.66
CA CYS A 105 -10.49 9.87 -7.45
C CYS A 105 -11.53 8.77 -7.75
N ALA A 106 -11.21 7.54 -7.36
CA ALA A 106 -11.99 6.34 -7.65
C ALA A 106 -13.49 6.56 -7.39
N HIS A 107 -14.25 6.79 -8.46
CA HIS A 107 -15.68 6.51 -8.49
C HIS A 107 -15.85 5.01 -8.73
N GLY A 108 -15.48 4.22 -7.71
CA GLY A 108 -15.77 2.79 -7.64
C GLY A 108 -16.91 2.57 -6.65
N GLY A 109 -18.11 3.02 -7.00
CA GLY A 109 -19.32 2.57 -6.33
C GLY A 109 -19.52 1.09 -6.62
N PHE A 110 -19.58 0.27 -5.57
CA PHE A 110 -20.11 -1.07 -5.65
C PHE A 110 -21.65 -0.98 -5.64
N GLU A 111 -22.27 -1.25 -6.78
CA GLU A 111 -23.50 -2.05 -6.85
C GLU A 111 -23.12 -3.48 -7.26
#